data_AF-A0A0F9YDZ2-F1
#
_entry.id   AF-A0A0F9YDZ2-F1
#
_cell.length_a   1.000
_cell.length_b   1.000
_cell.length_c   1.000
_cell.angle_alpha   90.00
_cell.angle_beta   90.00
_cell.angle_gamma   90.00
#
_symmetry.space_group_name_H-M   'P 1'
#
loop_
_entity.id
_entity.type
_entity.pdbx_description
1 polymer ?
#
loop_
_entity_poly.entity_id
_entity_poly.type
_entity_poly.pdbx_seq_one_letter_code
_entity_poly.pdbx_strand_id
1 'polypeptide(L)'
;MQKHCESCGMPMSKKEDFALKDENSIFCLYCVNPDGSVKSCEEIFEGGVQFFMSQLGSDRKMAEKVTRKNMNMQSYWKDKNCSILKGEMATDEEFAKILKDL
;
A
#
# COMPACT_ATOMS: atom_id res chain seq x y z
N MET A 1 -2.90 5.46 19.26
CA MET A 1 -2.31 4.29 18.58
C MET A 1 -2.52 4.49 17.09
N GLN A 2 -1.45 4.58 16.30
CA GLN A 2 -1.53 4.78 14.85
C GLN A 2 -2.05 3.51 14.18
N LYS A 3 -3.13 3.61 13.39
CA LYS A 3 -3.64 2.49 12.59
C LYS A 3 -2.90 2.46 11.25
N HIS A 4 -2.81 1.29 10.64
CA HIS A 4 -2.26 1.14 9.29
C HIS A 4 -3.32 0.52 8.40
N CYS A 5 -3.40 0.97 7.15
CA CYS A 5 -4.35 0.46 6.17
C CYS A 5 -4.07 -1.03 5.91
N GLU A 6 -5.06 -1.89 6.13
CA GLU A 6 -4.92 -3.34 5.96
C GLU A 6 -4.71 -3.78 4.50
N SER A 7 -4.77 -2.86 3.53
CA SER A 7 -4.52 -3.14 2.11
C SER A 7 -3.16 -2.64 1.61
N CYS A 8 -2.69 -1.47 2.05
CA CYS A 8 -1.46 -0.87 1.51
C CYS A 8 -0.42 -0.53 2.58
N GLY A 9 -0.70 -0.79 3.85
CA GLY A 9 0.20 -0.48 4.96
C GLY A 9 0.36 1.01 5.24
N MET A 10 -0.39 1.90 4.58
CA MET A 10 -0.29 3.34 4.80
C MET A 10 -0.71 3.70 6.24
N PRO A 11 0.08 4.49 6.97
CA PRO A 11 -0.31 4.97 8.29
C PRO A 11 -1.53 5.91 8.22
N MET A 12 -2.45 5.76 9.17
CA MET A 12 -3.67 6.56 9.30
C MET A 12 -3.73 7.16 10.72
N SER A 13 -3.80 8.49 10.78
CA SER A 13 -3.59 9.24 12.02
C SER A 13 -4.66 10.32 12.28
N LYS A 14 -5.20 10.91 11.21
CA LYS A 14 -6.30 11.88 11.26
C LYS A 14 -7.49 11.35 10.48
N LYS A 15 -8.67 11.86 10.80
CA LYS A 15 -9.94 11.46 10.18
C LYS A 15 -9.89 11.43 8.66
N GLU A 16 -9.18 12.36 8.03
CA GLU A 16 -9.04 12.46 6.57
C GLU A 16 -8.24 11.31 5.96
N ASP A 17 -7.37 10.64 6.73
CA ASP A 17 -6.58 9.51 6.23
C ASP A 17 -7.45 8.26 6.03
N PHE A 18 -8.53 8.15 6.79
CA PHE A 18 -9.42 6.98 6.78
C PHE A 18 -10.43 7.04 5.64
N ALA A 19 -10.74 5.87 5.08
CA ALA A 19 -11.77 5.75 4.04
C ALA A 19 -13.08 6.39 4.50
N LEU A 20 -13.68 7.21 3.63
CA LEU A 20 -14.93 7.94 3.88
C LEU A 20 -14.93 8.78 5.18
N LYS A 21 -13.74 9.17 5.68
CA LYS A 21 -13.57 9.89 6.95
C LYS A 21 -14.11 9.11 8.17
N ASP A 22 -14.14 7.79 8.10
CA ASP A 22 -14.54 6.90 9.20
C ASP A 22 -13.32 6.34 9.94
N GLU A 23 -13.04 6.83 11.15
CA GLU A 23 -11.90 6.38 11.98
C GLU A 23 -12.00 4.90 12.42
N ASN A 24 -13.14 4.24 12.22
CA ASN A 24 -13.28 2.80 12.41
C ASN A 24 -12.84 1.97 11.19
N SER A 25 -12.68 2.61 10.03
CA SER A 25 -12.23 1.94 8.81
C SER A 25 -10.85 1.31 8.99
N ILE A 26 -10.69 0.12 8.43
CA ILE A 26 -9.41 -0.58 8.30
C ILE A 26 -8.64 -0.18 7.04
N PHE A 27 -9.25 0.66 6.18
CA PHE A 27 -8.67 1.13 4.92
C PHE A 27 -8.47 2.64 4.92
N CYS A 28 -7.44 3.08 4.20
CA CYS A 28 -7.22 4.50 3.95
C CYS A 28 -8.06 5.04 2.80
N LEU A 29 -8.13 6.37 2.71
CA LEU A 29 -8.85 7.10 1.66
C LEU A 29 -8.41 6.72 0.25
N TYR A 30 -7.17 6.28 0.05
CA TYR A 30 -6.61 5.99 -1.28
C TYR A 30 -6.97 4.60 -1.79
N CYS A 31 -7.29 3.65 -0.91
CA CYS A 31 -7.63 2.27 -1.26
C CYS A 31 -9.13 2.03 -1.45
N VAL A 32 -9.97 3.03 -1.18
CA VAL A 32 -11.43 2.94 -1.25
C VAL A 32 -11.95 4.00 -2.21
N ASN A 33 -12.90 3.60 -3.05
CA ASN A 33 -13.60 4.49 -3.97
C ASN A 33 -14.59 5.40 -3.23
N PRO A 34 -15.04 6.51 -3.85
CA PRO A 34 -16.03 7.40 -3.24
C PRO A 34 -17.36 6.71 -2.87
N ASP A 35 -17.69 5.61 -3.53
CA ASP A 35 -18.89 4.79 -3.25
C ASP A 35 -18.70 3.77 -2.11
N GLY A 36 -17.50 3.73 -1.50
CA GLY A 36 -17.17 2.80 -0.41
C GLY A 36 -16.63 1.44 -0.86
N SER A 37 -16.58 1.15 -2.16
CA SER A 37 -15.97 -0.08 -2.67
C SER A 37 -14.44 -0.04 -2.54
N VAL A 38 -13.83 -1.16 -2.15
CA VAL A 38 -12.36 -1.27 -2.16
C VAL A 38 -11.87 -1.36 -3.61
N LYS A 39 -10.83 -0.60 -3.94
CA LYS A 39 -10.22 -0.61 -5.27
C LYS A 39 -9.65 -2.00 -5.62
N SER A 40 -9.49 -2.26 -6.91
CA SER A 40 -8.85 -3.49 -7.38
C SER A 40 -7.40 -3.60 -6.90
N CYS A 41 -6.85 -4.81 -6.92
CA CYS A 41 -5.47 -5.03 -6.51
C CYS A 41 -4.50 -4.23 -7.39
N GLU A 42 -4.77 -4.17 -8.70
CA GLU A 42 -4.00 -3.45 -9.69
C GLU A 42 -4.01 -1.94 -9.44
N GLU A 43 -5.16 -1.36 -9.09
CA GLU A 43 -5.26 0.06 -8.76
C GLU A 43 -4.50 0.41 -7.47
N ILE A 44 -4.61 -0.44 -6.45
CA ILE A 44 -3.90 -0.23 -5.18
C ILE A 44 -2.40 -0.41 -5.38
N PHE A 45 -1.99 -1.39 -6.18
CA PHE A 45 -0.60 -1.61 -6.56
C PHE A 45 -0.05 -0.41 -7.33
N GLU A 46 -0.72 0.08 -8.37
CA GLU A 46 -0.25 1.24 -9.13
C GLU A 46 -0.17 2.49 -8.25
N GLY A 47 -1.13 2.72 -7.34
CA GLY A 47 -1.05 3.81 -6.36
C GLY A 47 0.17 3.72 -5.45
N GLY A 48 0.51 2.51 -4.98
CA GLY A 48 1.74 2.26 -4.22
C GLY A 48 3.00 2.48 -5.04
N VAL A 49 3.02 2.04 -6.31
CA VAL A 49 4.13 2.25 -7.23
C VAL A 49 4.39 3.74 -7.43
N GLN A 50 3.34 4.53 -7.68
CA GLN A 50 3.47 5.99 -7.84
C GLN A 50 4.01 6.66 -6.57
N PHE A 51 3.57 6.23 -5.39
CA PHE A 51 4.11 6.72 -4.13
C PHE A 51 5.61 6.40 -4.01
N PHE A 52 6.02 5.15 -4.17
CA PHE A 52 7.44 4.80 -4.03
C PHE A 52 8.30 5.41 -5.14
N MET A 53 7.78 5.59 -6.36
CA MET A 53 8.48 6.32 -7.42
C MET A 53 8.77 7.76 -7.00
N SER A 54 7.84 8.44 -6.31
CA SER A 54 8.07 9.81 -5.84
C SER A 54 9.13 9.90 -4.75
N GLN A 55 9.40 8.80 -4.02
CA GLN A 55 10.44 8.73 -2.99
C GLN A 55 11.80 8.29 -3.55
N LEU A 56 11.79 7.41 -4.56
CA LEU A 56 12.97 6.74 -5.10
C LEU A 56 13.53 7.40 -6.36
N GLY A 57 13.21 8.66 -6.63
CA GLY A 57 13.71 9.37 -7.81
C GLY A 57 13.21 8.79 -9.13
N SER A 58 11.95 8.32 -9.17
CA SER A 58 11.29 7.72 -10.34
C SER A 58 11.81 6.34 -10.79
N ASP A 59 12.49 5.58 -9.92
CA ASP A 59 12.80 4.17 -10.20
C ASP A 59 11.53 3.29 -10.08
N ARG A 60 10.86 3.06 -11.21
CA ARG A 60 9.65 2.24 -11.27
C ARG A 60 9.91 0.78 -10.90
N LYS A 61 11.05 0.20 -11.28
CA LYS A 61 11.33 -1.22 -11.01
C LYS A 61 11.46 -1.44 -9.50
N MET A 62 12.19 -0.57 -8.83
CA MET A 62 12.33 -0.64 -7.39
C MET A 62 11.00 -0.34 -6.68
N ALA A 63 10.25 0.66 -7.15
CA ALA A 63 8.94 0.98 -6.61
C ALA A 63 7.95 -0.19 -6.70
N GLU A 64 7.93 -0.93 -7.83
CA GLU A 64 7.13 -2.14 -7.99
C GLU A 64 7.52 -3.23 -6.98
N LYS A 65 8.83 -3.48 -6.81
CA LYS A 65 9.36 -4.47 -5.86
C LYS A 65 8.97 -4.16 -4.42
N VAL A 66 9.11 -2.91 -4.01
CA VAL A 66 8.79 -2.44 -2.66
C VAL A 66 7.29 -2.45 -2.43
N THR A 67 6.50 -1.98 -3.40
CA THR A 67 5.02 -2.01 -3.31
C THR A 67 4.53 -3.44 -3.15
N ARG A 68 5.06 -4.37 -3.94
CA ARG A 68 4.71 -5.78 -3.87
C ARG A 68 5.05 -6.39 -2.51
N LYS A 69 6.24 -6.12 -1.99
CA LYS A 69 6.64 -6.55 -0.64
C LYS A 69 5.68 -5.98 0.40
N ASN A 70 5.39 -4.68 0.33
CA ASN A 70 4.54 -3.99 1.28
C ASN A 70 3.11 -4.56 1.30
N MET A 71 2.49 -4.72 0.13
CA MET A 71 1.13 -5.27 0.01
C MET A 71 1.05 -6.72 0.47
N ASN A 72 2.04 -7.58 0.16
CA ASN A 72 2.03 -8.98 0.61
C ASN A 72 2.12 -9.14 2.14
N MET A 73 2.58 -8.13 2.88
CA MET A 73 2.59 -8.17 4.35
C MET A 73 1.22 -7.85 4.96
N GLN A 74 0.28 -7.30 4.20
CA GLN A 74 -0.99 -6.82 4.75
C GLN A 74 -2.04 -7.94 4.84
N SER A 75 -2.85 -7.91 5.91
CA SER A 75 -3.88 -8.92 6.20
C SER A 75 -4.90 -9.08 5.08
N TYR A 76 -5.27 -8.00 4.39
CA TYR A 76 -6.32 -8.02 3.37
C TYR A 76 -6.02 -8.95 2.20
N TRP A 77 -4.74 -9.18 1.89
CA TRP A 77 -4.33 -9.95 0.70
C TRP A 77 -4.08 -11.43 0.95
N LYS A 78 -4.07 -11.91 2.21
CA LYS A 78 -3.68 -13.29 2.57
C LYS A 78 -4.45 -14.36 1.79
N ASP A 79 -5.76 -14.15 1.62
CA ASP A 79 -6.65 -15.13 0.96
C ASP A 79 -7.11 -14.69 -0.44
N LYS A 80 -6.47 -13.66 -1.01
CA LYS A 80 -6.85 -13.09 -2.32
C LYS A 80 -5.88 -13.53 -3.40
N ASN A 81 -6.43 -14.00 -4.52
CA ASN A 81 -5.63 -14.27 -5.71
C ASN A 81 -5.38 -12.98 -6.49
N CYS A 82 -4.33 -12.25 -6.12
CA CYS A 82 -3.84 -11.12 -6.90
C CYS A 82 -2.60 -11.50 -7.70
N SER A 83 -2.74 -11.58 -9.03
CA SER A 83 -1.64 -11.95 -9.93
C SER A 83 -0.51 -10.93 -9.88
N ILE A 84 -0.85 -9.64 -9.81
CA ILE A 84 0.11 -8.54 -9.68
C ILE A 84 0.78 -8.48 -8.31
N LEU A 85 0.60 -9.44 -7.41
CA LEU A 85 1.41 -9.58 -6.19
C LEU A 85 2.43 -10.73 -6.25
N LYS A 86 2.42 -11.55 -7.32
CA LYS A 86 3.27 -12.75 -7.46
C LYS A 86 4.61 -12.54 -8.17
N GLY A 87 4.97 -11.29 -8.51
CA GLY A 87 6.25 -10.95 -9.15
C GLY A 87 7.42 -10.76 -8.17
N GLU A 88 8.52 -10.19 -8.67
CA GLU A 88 9.71 -9.87 -7.86
C GLU A 88 9.38 -8.86 -6.75
N MET A 89 9.93 -9.11 -5.56
CA MET A 89 9.81 -8.26 -4.38
C MET A 89 11.17 -7.69 -3.97
N ALA A 90 11.15 -6.59 -3.24
CA ALA A 90 12.34 -6.10 -2.56
C ALA A 90 12.79 -7.10 -1.50
N THR A 91 14.09 -7.22 -1.28
CA THR A 91 14.64 -7.96 -0.13
C THR A 91 14.25 -7.28 1.18
N ASP A 92 14.37 -7.98 2.30
CA ASP A 92 14.09 -7.37 3.61
C ASP A 92 15.02 -6.19 3.91
N GLU A 93 16.28 -6.28 3.48
CA GLU A 93 17.29 -5.22 3.63
C GLU A 93 16.96 -3.99 2.76
N GLU A 94 16.61 -4.21 1.49
CA GLU A 94 16.17 -3.17 0.58
C GLU A 94 14.91 -2.48 1.09
N PHE A 95 13.93 -3.27 1.54
CA PHE A 95 12.67 -2.78 2.06
C PHE A 95 12.87 -1.95 3.33
N ALA A 96 13.64 -2.46 4.30
CA ALA A 96 13.93 -1.74 5.54
C ALA A 96 14.69 -0.44 5.30
N LYS A 97 15.64 -0.43 4.35
CA LYS A 97 16.37 0.78 3.96
C LYS A 97 15.41 1.84 3.42
N ILE A 98 14.52 1.46 2.50
CA ILE A 98 13.58 2.39 1.88
C ILE A 98 12.60 2.95 2.90
N LEU A 99 12.05 2.10 3.78
CA LEU A 99 11.12 2.56 4.82
C LEU A 99 11.76 3.52 5.84
N LYS A 100 13.06 3.39 6.10
CA LYS A 100 13.79 4.29 7.00
C LYS A 100 13.86 5.72 6.45
N ASP A 101 13.79 5.87 5.13
CA ASP A 101 13.93 7.14 4.44
C ASP A 101 12.57 7.81 4.15
N LEU A 102 11.44 7.23 4.62
CA LEU A 102 10.08 7.74 4.48
C LEU A 102 9.62 8.67 5.62
#